data_AF-A0A8J8L0T3-F1
#
_entry.id   AF-A0A8J8L0T3-F1
#
_cell.length_a   1.000
_cell.length_b   1.000
_cell.length_c   1.000
_cell.angle_alpha   90.00
_cell.angle_beta   90.00
_cell.angle_gamma   90.00
#
_symmetry.space_group_name_H-M   'P 1'
#
loop_
_entity.id
_entity.type
_entity.pdbx_description
1 polymer ?
#
loop_
_entity_poly.entity_id
_entity_poly.type
_entity_poly.pdbx_seq_one_letter_code
_entity_poly.pdbx_strand_id
1 'polypeptide(L)'
;MSEHAAHPTEHAEHPGYGTFIKIWVILVVLTGCLVGVSHLGQTAAVWGLLTLTPLKAGLVFYYFMHLKYEGPLFKVVVLVTLGTLLIFFALLFSDVAFR
;
A
#
# COMPACT_ATOMS: atom_id res chain seq x y z
N MET A 1 37.93 -39.88 16.98
CA MET A 1 36.52 -40.13 16.58
C MET A 1 35.98 -38.80 16.13
N SER A 2 35.67 -38.70 14.83
CA SER A 2 35.31 -37.47 14.16
C SER A 2 33.84 -37.15 14.43
N GLU A 3 33.56 -36.19 15.32
CA GLU A 3 32.26 -35.54 15.36
C GLU A 3 32.38 -34.20 14.65
N HIS A 4 32.24 -34.28 13.33
CA HIS A 4 31.83 -33.17 12.50
C HIS A 4 30.39 -32.84 12.93
N ALA A 5 30.25 -31.91 13.87
CA ALA A 5 28.97 -31.31 14.21
C ALA A 5 28.43 -30.66 12.94
N ALA A 6 27.57 -31.41 12.25
CA ALA A 6 26.80 -30.94 11.11
C ALA A 6 25.99 -29.74 11.58
N HIS A 7 26.43 -28.55 11.19
CA HIS A 7 25.64 -27.34 11.27
C HIS A 7 24.37 -27.61 10.45
N PRO A 8 23.18 -27.70 11.06
CA PRO A 8 21.96 -27.78 10.29
C PRO A 8 21.87 -26.43 9.58
N THR A 9 22.06 -26.42 8.27
CA THR A 9 21.59 -25.33 7.43
C THR A 9 20.07 -25.35 7.53
N GLU A 10 19.58 -24.67 8.56
CA GLU A 10 18.21 -24.24 8.70
C GLU A 10 17.96 -23.29 7.52
N HIS A 11 17.57 -23.87 6.38
CA HIS A 11 17.06 -23.13 5.25
C HIS A 11 15.75 -22.51 5.74
N ALA A 12 15.88 -21.31 6.27
CA ALA A 12 14.80 -20.44 6.66
C ALA A 12 13.84 -20.28 5.48
N GLU A 13 12.77 -21.07 5.47
CA GLU A 13 11.54 -20.74 4.78
C GLU A 13 11.03 -19.44 5.41
N HIS A 14 11.56 -18.29 4.97
CA HIS A 14 11.03 -16.97 5.30
C HIS A 14 9.75 -16.78 4.48
N PRO A 15 8.56 -16.98 5.05
CA PRO A 15 7.31 -16.76 4.34
C PRO A 15 7.06 -15.26 4.39
N GLY A 16 7.43 -14.52 3.36
CA GLY A 16 7.08 -13.09 3.31
C GLY A 16 7.80 -12.24 2.28
N TYR A 17 9.04 -12.57 1.91
CA TYR A 17 9.83 -11.64 1.10
C TYR A 17 9.32 -11.49 -0.35
N GLY A 18 8.89 -12.59 -0.96
CA GLY A 18 8.37 -12.58 -2.34
C GLY A 18 7.11 -11.73 -2.52
N THR A 19 6.23 -11.71 -1.51
CA THR A 19 5.03 -10.87 -1.54
C THR A 19 5.41 -9.39 -1.49
N PHE A 20 6.31 -8.99 -0.58
CA PHE A 20 6.79 -7.61 -0.48
C PHE A 20 7.46 -7.12 -1.77
N ILE A 21 8.29 -7.95 -2.40
CA ILE A 21 8.91 -7.64 -3.70
C ILE A 21 7.85 -7.42 -4.78
N LYS A 22 6.80 -8.25 -4.83
CA LYS A 22 5.74 -8.12 -5.84
C LYS A 22 4.99 -6.80 -5.70
N ILE A 23 4.66 -6.40 -4.47
CA ILE A 23 3.97 -5.14 -4.20
C ILE A 23 4.87 -3.95 -4.48
N TRP A 24 6.16 -4.06 -4.11
CA TRP A 24 7.15 -3.03 -4.43
C TRP A 24 7.21 -2.77 -5.94
N VAL A 25 7.25 -3.83 -6.77
CA VAL A 25 7.18 -3.69 -8.23
C VAL A 25 5.89 -2.99 -8.66
N ILE A 26 4.73 -3.36 -8.11
CA ILE A 26 3.45 -2.71 -8.43
C ILE A 26 3.49 -1.23 -8.07
N LEU A 27 4.03 -0.85 -6.91
CA LEU A 27 4.15 0.55 -6.47
C LEU A 27 5.07 1.37 -7.38
N VAL A 28 6.19 0.77 -7.82
CA VAL A 28 7.10 1.38 -8.79
C VAL A 28 6.38 1.60 -10.13
N VAL A 29 5.65 0.60 -10.64
CA VAL A 29 4.87 0.72 -11.87
C VAL A 29 3.80 1.80 -11.74
N LEU A 30 3.08 1.85 -10.62
CA LEU A 30 2.05 2.87 -10.37
C LEU A 30 2.67 4.27 -10.24
N THR A 31 3.92 4.37 -9.82
CA THR A 31 4.67 5.63 -9.79
C THR A 31 5.15 6.04 -11.17
N GLY A 32 5.69 5.12 -11.96
CA GLY A 32 6.04 5.38 -13.36
C GLY A 32 4.84 5.79 -14.20
N CYS A 33 3.68 5.14 -14.00
CA CYS A 33 2.43 5.53 -14.65
C CYS A 33 2.02 6.96 -14.28
N LEU A 34 2.12 7.34 -13.01
CA LEU A 34 1.83 8.70 -12.57
C LEU A 34 2.76 9.74 -13.22
N VAL A 35 4.06 9.44 -13.30
CA VAL A 35 5.04 10.30 -13.96
C VAL A 35 4.74 10.42 -15.45
N GLY A 36 4.36 9.32 -16.11
CA GLY A 36 3.94 9.32 -17.51
C GLY A 36 2.69 10.18 -17.75
N VAL A 37 1.66 10.01 -16.91
CA VAL A 37 0.44 10.84 -16.94
C VAL A 37 0.75 12.31 -16.67
N SER A 38 1.73 12.58 -15.81
CA SER A 38 2.17 13.96 -15.52
C SER A 38 2.75 14.67 -16.74
N HIS A 39 3.31 13.94 -17.71
CA HIS A 39 3.85 14.50 -18.94
C HIS A 39 2.78 14.81 -20.00
N LEU A 40 1.58 14.22 -19.92
CA LEU A 40 0.52 14.43 -20.90
C LEU A 40 -0.25 15.75 -20.71
N GLY A 41 -0.10 16.42 -19.56
CA GLY A 41 -0.69 17.73 -19.30
C GLY A 41 -1.11 17.92 -17.85
N GLN A 42 -1.21 19.18 -17.41
CA GLN A 42 -1.48 19.52 -16.01
C GLN A 42 -2.81 18.97 -15.49
N THR A 43 -3.87 19.00 -16.31
CA THR A 43 -5.18 18.45 -15.93
C THR A 43 -5.13 16.93 -15.75
N ALA A 44 -4.47 16.22 -16.68
CA ALA A 44 -4.27 14.78 -16.58
C ALA A 44 -3.42 14.41 -15.35
N ALA A 45 -2.40 15.20 -15.05
CA ALA A 45 -1.57 15.05 -13.86
C ALA A 45 -2.39 15.17 -12.57
N VAL A 46 -3.29 16.15 -12.47
CA VAL A 46 -4.15 16.35 -11.29
C VAL A 46 -5.09 15.15 -11.09
N TRP A 47 -5.77 14.70 -12.15
CA TRP A 47 -6.62 13.51 -12.08
C TRP A 47 -5.83 12.24 -11.76
N GLY A 48 -4.62 12.11 -12.32
CA GLY A 48 -3.69 11.04 -12.01
C GLY A 48 -3.25 11.06 -10.55
N LEU A 49 -2.88 12.21 -10.01
CA LEU A 49 -2.48 12.36 -8.60
C LEU A 49 -3.64 12.00 -7.68
N LEU A 50 -4.84 12.49 -7.97
CA LEU A 50 -6.03 12.27 -7.15
C LEU A 50 -6.43 10.80 -7.09
N THR A 51 -6.20 10.03 -8.16
CA THR A 51 -6.61 8.62 -8.25
C THR A 51 -5.49 7.64 -7.90
N LEU A 52 -4.28 7.80 -8.45
CA LEU A 52 -3.18 6.85 -8.24
C LEU A 52 -2.55 6.97 -6.85
N THR A 53 -2.59 8.15 -6.22
CA THR A 53 -2.02 8.34 -4.87
C THR A 53 -2.80 7.57 -3.79
N PRO A 54 -4.13 7.70 -3.66
CA PRO A 54 -4.88 6.87 -2.70
C PRO A 54 -4.84 5.38 -3.07
N LEU A 55 -4.72 5.02 -4.35
CA LEU A 55 -4.56 3.62 -4.76
C LEU A 55 -3.23 3.01 -4.26
N LYS A 56 -2.12 3.75 -4.34
CA LYS A 56 -0.82 3.35 -3.73
C LYS A 56 -0.97 3.17 -2.23
N ALA A 57 -1.59 4.14 -1.56
CA ALA A 57 -1.80 4.10 -0.12
C ALA A 57 -2.64 2.88 0.28
N GLY A 58 -3.75 2.59 -0.43
CA GLY A 58 -4.58 1.42 -0.19
C GLY A 58 -3.85 0.09 -0.44
N LEU A 59 -2.99 0.02 -1.46
CA LEU A 59 -2.20 -1.17 -1.74
C LEU A 59 -1.13 -1.42 -0.66
N VAL A 60 -0.43 -0.36 -0.22
CA VAL A 60 0.49 -0.45 0.92
C VAL A 60 -0.27 -0.88 2.17
N PHE A 61 -1.43 -0.28 2.42
CA PHE A 61 -2.27 -0.59 3.58
C PHE A 61 -2.67 -2.07 3.60
N TYR A 62 -3.21 -2.58 2.49
CA TYR A 62 -3.71 -3.94 2.41
C TYR A 62 -2.61 -5.00 2.58
N TYR A 63 -1.40 -4.71 2.09
CA TYR A 63 -0.33 -5.71 2.02
C TYR A 63 0.81 -5.53 3.03
N PHE A 64 1.29 -4.30 3.27
CA PHE A 64 2.37 -4.03 4.23
C PHE A 64 1.84 -3.90 5.65
N MET A 65 0.61 -3.40 5.81
CA MET A 65 -0.07 -3.35 7.09
C MET A 65 -0.81 -4.66 7.40
N HIS A 66 -0.19 -5.80 7.06
CA HIS A 66 -0.39 -7.17 7.57
C HIS A 66 -1.84 -7.61 7.91
N LEU A 67 -2.84 -7.01 7.23
CA LEU A 67 -4.28 -7.18 7.45
C LEU A 67 -4.79 -8.57 7.05
N LYS A 68 -3.93 -9.35 6.39
CA LYS A 68 -4.20 -10.72 5.99
C LYS A 68 -3.85 -11.73 7.10
N TYR A 69 -3.04 -11.36 8.10
CA TYR A 69 -2.50 -12.30 9.09
C TYR A 69 -2.80 -11.98 10.56
N GLU A 70 -3.41 -10.84 10.87
CA GLU A 70 -3.82 -10.49 12.23
C GLU A 70 -5.32 -10.22 12.36
N GLY A 71 -5.86 -10.51 13.55
CA GLY A 71 -7.29 -10.79 13.77
C GLY A 71 -8.28 -9.74 13.27
N PRO A 72 -9.57 -10.11 13.12
CA PRO A 72 -10.61 -9.28 12.49
C PRO A 72 -10.79 -7.88 13.10
N LEU A 73 -10.38 -7.68 14.35
CA LEU A 73 -10.44 -6.39 15.05
C LEU A 73 -9.54 -5.32 14.40
N PHE A 74 -8.32 -5.67 13.99
CA PHE A 74 -7.42 -4.71 13.33
C PHE A 74 -7.99 -4.23 12.00
N LYS A 75 -8.59 -5.15 11.23
CA LYS A 75 -9.29 -4.83 9.98
C LYS A 75 -10.45 -3.85 10.17
N VAL A 76 -11.21 -4.00 11.26
CA VAL A 76 -12.31 -3.08 11.57
C VAL A 76 -11.79 -1.69 11.96
N VAL A 77 -10.80 -1.61 12.85
CA VAL A 77 -10.23 -0.32 13.28
C VAL A 77 -9.71 0.47 12.07
N VAL A 78 -8.95 -0.20 11.21
CA VAL A 78 -8.44 0.37 9.95
C VAL A 78 -9.57 0.90 9.07
N LEU A 79 -10.61 0.08 8.85
CA LEU A 79 -11.71 0.46 7.98
C LEU A 79 -12.47 1.66 8.55
N VAL A 80 -12.63 1.71 9.87
CA VAL A 80 -13.22 2.84 10.59
C VAL A 80 -12.34 4.08 10.43
N THR A 81 -11.02 3.99 10.66
CA THR A 81 -10.11 5.12 10.51
C THR A 81 -10.09 5.66 9.07
N LEU A 82 -10.02 4.77 8.08
CA LEU A 82 -10.04 5.16 6.66
C LEU A 82 -11.41 5.74 6.27
N GLY A 83 -12.51 5.16 6.76
CA GLY A 83 -13.86 5.67 6.56
C GLY A 83 -14.04 7.07 7.14
N THR A 84 -13.59 7.29 8.38
CA THR A 84 -13.59 8.62 9.01
C THR A 84 -12.74 9.60 8.18
N LEU A 85 -11.52 9.23 7.79
CA LEU A 85 -10.67 10.09 6.95
C LEU A 85 -11.36 10.50 5.64
N LEU A 86 -12.02 9.55 4.96
CA LEU A 86 -12.76 9.82 3.72
C LEU A 86 -13.97 10.73 3.96
N ILE A 87 -14.68 10.56 5.07
CA ILE A 87 -15.78 11.46 5.46
C ILE A 87 -15.25 12.88 5.67
N PHE A 88 -14.13 13.05 6.38
CA PHE A 88 -13.51 14.36 6.57
C PHE A 88 -13.08 14.99 5.23
N PHE A 89 -12.50 14.22 4.31
CA PHE A 89 -12.18 14.71 2.97
C PHE A 89 -13.42 15.12 2.18
N ALA A 90 -14.50 14.35 2.23
CA ALA A 90 -15.76 14.71 1.56
C ALA A 90 -16.38 15.98 2.14
N LEU A 91 -16.39 16.13 3.46
CA LEU A 91 -16.88 17.33 4.15
C LEU A 91 -16.02 18.55 3.83
N LEU A 92 -14.69 18.41 3.85
CA LEU A 92 -13.76 19.50 3.51
C LEU A 92 -13.94 19.93 2.06
N PHE A 93 -14.03 18.97 1.13
CA PHE A 93 -14.26 19.28 -0.27
C PHE A 93 -15.61 19.97 -0.49
N SER A 94 -16.66 19.49 0.19
CA SER A 94 -17.98 20.11 0.19
C SER A 94 -17.92 21.55 0.70
N ASP A 95 -17.29 21.78 1.86
CA ASP A 95 -17.11 23.11 2.45
C ASP A 95 -16.36 24.07 1.51
N VAL A 96 -15.26 23.62 0.91
CA VAL A 96 -14.51 24.41 -0.09
C VAL A 96 -15.32 24.67 -1.36
N ALA A 97 -16.15 23.73 -1.80
CA ALA A 97 -16.98 23.89 -3.00
C ALA A 97 -18.19 24.81 -2.79
N PHE A 98 -18.69 24.93 -1.56
CA PHE A 98 -19.80 25.83 -1.21
C PHE A 98 -19.34 27.21 -0.70
N ARG A 99 -18.03 27.45 -0.61
CA ARG A 99 -17.40 28.76 -0.39
C ARG A 99 -17.22 29.52 -1.70
#